data_AF-A0A218XED3-F1
#
_entry.id   AF-A0A218XED3-F1
#
_cell.length_a   1.000
_cell.length_b   1.000
_cell.length_c   1.000
_cell.angle_alpha   90.00
_cell.angle_beta   90.00
_cell.angle_gamma   90.00
#
_symmetry.space_group_name_H-M   'P 1'
#
loop_
_entity.id
_entity.type
_entity.pdbx_description
1 polymer ?
#
loop_
_entity_poly.entity_id
_entity_poly.type
_entity_poly.pdbx_seq_one_letter_code
_entity_poly.pdbx_strand_id
1 'polypeptide(L)'
;MSFSSCSTGIQLTGSLPKNFLQSVIFLTRLSLRNNSIFGALLTLVGLLHLEDVSFSQNGFSGSIPYEYAELPTPTKLELQGNVLVRGFDSNGDVSN
;
A
#
# COMPACT_ATOMS: atom_id res chain seq x y z
N MET A 1 -27.33 -13.36 -20.79
CA MET A 1 -25.92 -13.29 -21.23
C MET A 1 -25.17 -12.57 -20.14
N SER A 2 -24.50 -13.31 -19.25
CA SER A 2 -23.75 -12.70 -18.16
C SER A 2 -22.43 -12.19 -18.74
N PHE A 3 -22.24 -10.87 -18.73
CA PHE A 3 -20.94 -10.28 -19.00
C PHE A 3 -20.03 -10.66 -17.83
N SER A 4 -19.24 -11.71 -18.02
CA SER A 4 -18.10 -12.01 -17.15
C SER A 4 -17.17 -10.82 -17.22
N SER A 5 -17.26 -9.95 -16.21
CA SER A 5 -16.30 -8.87 -15.99
C SER A 5 -14.91 -9.49 -15.96
N CYS A 6 -14.13 -9.27 -17.01
CA CYS A 6 -12.73 -9.62 -17.09
C CYS A 6 -12.05 -8.93 -15.90
N SER A 7 -11.72 -9.67 -14.84
CA SER A 7 -10.98 -9.11 -13.72
C SER A 7 -9.58 -8.79 -14.25
N THR A 8 -9.35 -7.54 -14.63
CA THR A 8 -8.05 -7.00 -15.07
C THR A 8 -7.12 -6.84 -13.86
N GLY A 9 -6.91 -7.93 -13.13
CA GLY A 9 -6.06 -8.05 -11.95
C GLY A 9 -5.52 -9.47 -11.89
N ILE A 10 -4.25 -9.63 -11.54
CA ILE A 10 -3.52 -10.92 -11.55
C ILE A 10 -4.01 -11.86 -10.42
N GLN A 11 -5.11 -11.49 -9.73
CA GLN A 11 -5.70 -12.20 -8.59
C GLN A 11 -4.66 -12.54 -7.53
N LEU A 12 -3.67 -11.66 -7.32
CA LEU A 12 -2.71 -11.85 -6.23
C LEU A 12 -3.48 -11.82 -4.91
N THR A 13 -3.36 -12.90 -4.16
CA THR A 13 -4.00 -13.12 -2.87
C THR A 13 -2.94 -13.42 -1.83
N GLY A 14 -3.28 -13.22 -0.55
CA GLY A 14 -2.36 -13.40 0.56
C GLY A 14 -1.91 -12.07 1.15
N SER A 15 -1.04 -12.16 2.15
CA SER A 15 -0.40 -11.02 2.79
C SER A 15 1.01 -10.81 2.26
N LEU A 16 1.44 -9.56 2.15
CA LEU A 16 2.83 -9.27 1.84
C LEU A 16 3.73 -9.58 3.05
N PRO A 17 4.86 -10.26 2.86
CA PRO A 17 5.80 -10.52 3.96
C PRO A 17 6.48 -9.22 4.40
N LYS A 18 6.72 -9.05 5.71
CA LYS A 18 7.27 -7.80 6.30
C LYS A 18 8.53 -7.26 5.60
N ASN A 19 9.37 -8.15 5.06
CA ASN A 19 10.65 -7.79 4.45
C ASN A 19 10.63 -7.82 2.91
N PHE A 20 9.45 -7.80 2.29
CA PHE A 20 9.30 -7.92 0.83
C PHE A 20 10.13 -6.88 0.05
N LEU A 21 10.29 -5.68 0.61
CA LEU A 21 10.93 -4.56 -0.07
C LEU A 21 12.37 -4.27 0.41
N GLN A 22 12.93 -5.11 1.27
CA GLN A 22 14.21 -4.82 1.96
C GLN A 22 15.42 -4.78 1.00
N SER A 23 15.35 -5.47 -0.13
CA SER A 23 16.45 -5.57 -1.10
C SER A 23 16.28 -4.69 -2.35
N VAL A 24 15.16 -3.98 -2.49
CA VAL A 24 14.83 -3.18 -3.69
C VAL A 24 15.01 -1.68 -3.46
N ILE A 25 16.18 -1.30 -2.94
CA ILE A 25 16.49 0.07 -2.50
C ILE A 25 16.44 1.13 -3.63
N PHE A 26 16.57 0.71 -4.89
CA PHE A 26 16.53 1.59 -6.07
C PHE A 26 15.16 1.65 -6.75
N LEU A 27 14.11 1.12 -6.10
CA LEU A 27 12.79 1.07 -6.68
C LEU A 27 12.17 2.47 -6.77
N THR A 28 11.74 2.86 -7.96
CA THR A 28 11.10 4.16 -8.21
C THR A 28 9.58 4.09 -8.25
N ARG A 29 9.03 2.97 -8.73
CA ARG A 29 7.57 2.77 -8.86
C ARG A 29 7.15 1.40 -8.37
N LEU A 30 6.17 1.36 -7.48
CA LEU A 30 5.55 0.15 -6.93
C LEU A 30 4.04 0.19 -7.17
N SER A 31 3.52 -0.71 -7.99
CA SER A 31 2.08 -0.83 -8.21
C SER A 31 1.61 -2.26 -7.95
N LEU A 32 0.73 -2.42 -6.96
CA LEU A 32 -0.01 -3.65 -6.68
C LEU A 32 -1.52 -3.43 -6.79
N ARG A 33 -1.92 -2.39 -7.53
CA ARG A 33 -3.33 -2.00 -7.68
C ARG A 33 -4.20 -3.13 -8.24
N ASN A 34 -5.46 -3.18 -7.80
CA ASN A 34 -6.50 -4.07 -8.33
C ASN A 34 -6.15 -5.56 -8.14
N ASN A 35 -5.75 -5.92 -6.91
CA ASN A 35 -5.53 -7.30 -6.50
C ASN A 35 -6.36 -7.62 -5.26
N SER A 36 -6.23 -8.84 -4.74
CA SER A 36 -6.93 -9.33 -3.56
C SER A 36 -5.95 -9.53 -2.39
N ILE A 37 -4.96 -8.65 -2.28
CA ILE A 37 -3.94 -8.71 -1.22
C ILE A 37 -4.56 -8.20 0.08
N PHE A 38 -4.31 -8.88 1.20
CA PHE A 38 -4.90 -8.57 2.49
C PHE A 38 -3.86 -8.51 3.62
N GLY A 39 -4.25 -7.91 4.75
CA GLY A 39 -3.37 -7.70 5.90
C GLY A 39 -2.85 -6.26 5.99
N ALA A 40 -1.83 -6.05 6.83
CA ALA A 40 -1.28 -4.71 7.07
C ALA A 40 -0.42 -4.20 5.91
N LEU A 41 -0.34 -2.87 5.79
CA LEU A 41 0.63 -2.23 4.92
C LEU A 41 2.05 -2.56 5.38
N LEU A 42 2.95 -2.77 4.41
CA LEU A 42 4.38 -2.96 4.67
C LEU A 42 5.04 -1.65 5.07
N THR A 43 6.17 -1.71 5.76
CA THR A 43 7.04 -0.53 5.89
C THR A 43 7.75 -0.24 4.58
N LEU A 44 7.84 1.04 4.22
CA LEU A 44 8.57 1.53 3.05
C LEU A 44 9.88 2.24 3.43
N VAL A 45 10.33 2.06 4.68
CA VAL A 45 11.56 2.66 5.19
C VAL A 45 12.75 2.26 4.33
N GLY A 46 13.55 3.25 3.93
CA GLY A 46 14.77 3.05 3.16
C GLY A 46 14.58 3.02 1.64
N LEU A 47 13.34 3.12 1.13
CA LEU A 47 13.08 3.25 -0.31
C LEU A 47 13.23 4.72 -0.75
N LEU A 48 14.47 5.20 -0.76
CA LEU A 48 14.82 6.61 -0.95
C LEU A 48 14.54 7.16 -2.36
N HIS A 49 14.35 6.27 -3.33
CA HIS A 49 14.15 6.63 -4.74
C HIS A 49 12.69 6.55 -5.18
N LEU A 50 11.77 6.36 -4.25
CA LEU A 50 10.41 5.96 -4.57
C LEU A 50 9.53 7.18 -4.89
N GLU A 51 8.96 7.17 -6.10
CA GLU A 51 8.20 8.28 -6.69
C GLU A 51 6.71 7.96 -6.81
N ASP A 52 6.33 6.69 -7.02
CA ASP A 52 4.93 6.26 -7.18
C ASP A 52 4.65 4.95 -6.44
N VAL A 53 3.70 4.96 -5.52
CA VAL A 53 3.16 3.79 -4.81
C VAL A 53 1.66 3.72 -5.07
N SER A 54 1.20 2.61 -5.64
CA SER A 54 -0.22 2.30 -5.72
C SER A 54 -0.53 0.93 -5.11
N PHE A 55 -1.19 0.96 -3.96
CA PHE A 55 -1.79 -0.21 -3.31
C PHE A 55 -3.32 -0.20 -3.40
N SER A 56 -3.87 0.69 -4.23
CA SER A 56 -5.31 0.90 -4.33
C SER A 56 -6.08 -0.34 -4.81
N GLN A 57 -7.36 -0.42 -4.47
CA GLN A 57 -8.24 -1.53 -4.86
C GLN A 57 -7.66 -2.89 -4.42
N ASN A 58 -7.44 -3.04 -3.11
CA ASN A 58 -6.99 -4.27 -2.46
C ASN A 58 -7.79 -4.48 -1.14
N GLY A 59 -7.42 -5.51 -0.38
CA GLY A 59 -7.97 -5.80 0.95
C GLY A 59 -7.04 -5.41 2.10
N PHE A 60 -6.14 -4.43 1.93
CA PHE A 60 -5.25 -4.00 3.02
C PHE A 60 -6.06 -3.42 4.18
N SER A 61 -5.73 -3.83 5.40
CA SER A 61 -6.45 -3.47 6.63
C SER A 61 -5.50 -3.05 7.75
N GLY A 62 -6.03 -2.40 8.77
CA GLY A 62 -5.23 -1.83 9.86
C GLY A 62 -4.80 -0.40 9.58
N SER A 63 -3.88 0.12 10.41
CA SER A 63 -3.43 1.51 10.35
C SER A 63 -2.44 1.77 9.22
N ILE A 64 -2.49 2.98 8.66
CA ILE A 64 -1.39 3.49 7.82
C ILE A 64 -0.16 3.72 8.72
N PRO A 65 0.98 3.05 8.47
CA PRO A 65 2.19 3.24 9.26
C PRO A 65 2.72 4.68 9.13
N TYR A 66 3.20 5.28 10.22
CA TYR A 66 3.68 6.67 10.22
C TYR A 66 4.89 6.86 9.30
N GLU A 67 5.63 5.79 9.02
CA GLU A 67 6.78 5.77 8.12
C GLU A 67 6.40 6.16 6.68
N TYR A 68 5.12 6.07 6.30
CA TYR A 68 4.65 6.58 5.00
C TYR A 68 4.70 8.11 4.92
N ALA A 69 4.69 8.81 6.05
CA ALA A 69 4.92 10.25 6.12
C ALA A 69 6.40 10.63 5.93
N GLU A 70 7.32 9.68 6.11
CA GLU A 70 8.77 9.87 5.93
C GLU A 70 9.24 9.53 4.51
N LEU A 71 8.32 9.24 3.59
CA LEU A 71 8.65 8.94 2.20
C LEU A 71 9.28 10.16 1.48
N PRO A 72 10.21 9.93 0.54
CA PRO A 72 10.88 11.02 -0.17
C PRO A 72 9.90 11.86 -0.98
N THR A 73 9.85 13.18 -0.76
CA THR A 73 9.04 14.04 -1.62
C THR A 73 9.72 14.24 -2.98
N PRO A 74 9.02 14.04 -4.13
CA PRO A 74 7.61 13.68 -4.25
C PRO A 74 7.38 12.17 -4.40
N THR A 75 6.69 11.55 -3.44
CA THR A 75 6.07 10.22 -3.61
C THR A 75 4.57 10.39 -3.79
N LYS A 76 4.03 9.90 -4.90
CA LYS A 76 2.59 9.74 -5.11
C LYS A 76 2.13 8.48 -4.41
N LEU A 77 1.18 8.59 -3.47
CA LEU A 77 0.68 7.47 -2.68
C LEU A 77 -0.82 7.26 -2.91
N GLU A 78 -1.18 6.10 -3.47
CA GLU A 78 -2.56 5.68 -3.74
C GLU A 78 -2.95 4.48 -2.87
N LEU A 79 -3.80 4.71 -1.86
CA LEU A 79 -4.28 3.71 -0.90
C LEU A 79 -5.81 3.47 -0.97
N GLN A 80 -6.51 4.17 -1.87
CA GLN A 80 -7.97 4.14 -1.99
C GLN A 80 -8.52 2.74 -2.33
N GLY A 81 -9.73 2.42 -1.87
CA GLY A 81 -10.33 1.10 -2.10
C GLY A 81 -9.64 -0.01 -1.32
N ASN A 82 -9.19 0.30 -0.09
CA ASN A 82 -8.74 -0.63 0.94
C ASN A 82 -9.56 -0.42 2.22
N VAL A 83 -9.37 -1.29 3.21
CA VAL A 83 -10.00 -1.23 4.54
C VAL A 83 -9.04 -0.62 5.59
N LEU A 84 -8.26 0.36 5.16
CA LEU A 84 -7.27 1.05 6.00
C LEU A 84 -7.94 2.06 6.92
N VAL A 85 -7.46 2.12 8.15
CA VAL A 85 -7.80 3.18 9.10
C VAL A 85 -6.66 4.19 9.13
N ARG A 86 -6.96 5.48 9.36
CA ARG A 86 -5.90 6.44 9.65
C ARG A 86 -5.14 5.94 10.88
N GLY A 87 -3.81 5.88 10.77
CA GLY A 87 -2.99 5.59 11.94
C GLY A 87 -3.26 6.64 13.00
N PHE A 88 -3.45 6.20 14.24
CA PHE A 88 -3.47 7.11 15.38
C PHE A 88 -2.20 7.96 15.31
N ASP A 89 -2.34 9.27 15.47
CA ASP A 89 -1.17 10.13 15.61
C ASP A 89 -0.38 9.74 16.88
N SER A 90 0.82 10.28 17.05
CA SER A 90 1.66 10.05 18.24
C SER A 90 0.99 10.43 19.58
N ASN A 91 -0.22 11.01 19.55
CA ASN A 91 -1.04 11.37 20.69
C ASN A 91 -2.27 10.48 20.88
N GLY A 92 -2.49 9.48 20.02
CA GLY A 92 -3.64 8.58 20.12
C GLY A 92 -4.96 9.17 19.63
N ASP A 93 -4.94 10.33 18.95
CA ASP A 93 -6.15 10.98 18.47
C ASP A 93 -6.42 10.63 17.01
N VAL A 94 -7.70 10.51 16.67
CA VAL A 94 -8.14 10.26 15.30
C VAL A 94 -8.15 11.62 14.61
N SER A 95 -7.07 11.93 13.88
CA SER A 95 -6.99 13.17 13.11
C SER A 95 -8.08 13.19 12.02
N ASN A 96 -9.03 14.12 12.19
CA ASN A 96 -10.23 14.36 11.37
C ASN A 96 -9.90 14.60 9.88
#